data_AF-A0A1H6PZM6-F1
#
_entry.id   AF-A0A1H6PZM6-F1
#
_cell.length_a   1.000
_cell.length_b   1.000
_cell.length_c   1.000
_cell.angle_alpha   90.00
_cell.angle_beta   90.00
_cell.angle_gamma   90.00
#
_symmetry.space_group_name_H-M   'P 1'
#
loop_
_entity.id
_entity.type
_entity.pdbx_description
1 polymer ?
#
loop_
_entity_poly.entity_id
_entity_poly.type
_entity_poly.pdbx_seq_one_letter_code
_entity_poly.pdbx_strand_id
1 'polypeptide(L)'
;MIHEKTFILAVDREAKIVMKGNAGKNSRQVNIDFEFLIKEKHDKFFRAPIGLNHPKYWKLQRLTPEKSQLMQLVYSGISKKHLDEAVKEFKQFFGAGYIFSDAINVAERVKTLRGIRLTDMSRRLAMAV
;
A
#
# COMPACT_ATOMS: atom_id res chain seq x y z
N MET A 1 -5.93 -16.18 -5.50
CA MET A 1 -7.10 -15.59 -4.81
C MET A 1 -6.94 -14.08 -4.77
N ILE A 2 -8.03 -13.32 -4.91
CA ILE A 2 -8.02 -11.86 -4.83
C ILE A 2 -9.00 -11.42 -3.75
N HIS A 3 -8.59 -10.50 -2.87
CA HIS A 3 -9.45 -9.84 -1.89
C HIS A 3 -9.32 -8.33 -2.03
N GLU A 4 -10.44 -7.63 -1.97
CA GLU A 4 -10.48 -6.18 -2.02
C GLU A 4 -11.11 -5.64 -0.75
N LYS A 5 -10.50 -4.60 -0.18
CA LYS A 5 -11.07 -3.87 0.94
C LYS A 5 -10.95 -2.37 0.74
N THR A 6 -12.09 -1.68 0.84
CA THR A 6 -12.18 -0.22 0.73
C THR A 6 -12.35 0.41 2.10
N PHE A 7 -11.64 1.50 2.35
CA PHE A 7 -11.67 2.30 3.56
C PHE A 7 -12.02 3.74 3.20
N ILE A 8 -12.92 4.33 3.98
CA ILE A 8 -13.21 5.76 3.91
C ILE A 8 -12.22 6.45 4.86
N LEU A 9 -11.30 7.25 4.31
CA LEU A 9 -10.22 7.88 5.09
C LEU A 9 -10.61 9.25 5.63
N ALA A 10 -11.27 10.06 4.81
CA ALA A 10 -11.77 11.39 5.12
C ALA A 10 -13.02 11.67 4.29
N VAL A 11 -13.72 12.79 4.56
CA VAL A 11 -15.05 13.13 4.01
C VAL A 11 -15.16 12.96 2.49
N ASP A 12 -14.06 13.11 1.74
CA ASP A 12 -14.05 13.06 0.28
C ASP A 12 -12.97 12.12 -0.31
N ARG A 13 -12.45 11.18 0.49
CA ARG A 13 -11.37 10.28 0.05
C ARG A 13 -11.56 8.85 0.51
N GLU A 14 -11.58 7.95 -0.47
CA GLU A 14 -11.57 6.51 -0.29
C GLU A 14 -10.19 5.95 -0.66
N ALA A 15 -9.77 4.90 0.05
CA ALA A 15 -8.61 4.10 -0.30
C ALA A 15 -8.99 2.63 -0.36
N LYS A 16 -8.49 1.92 -1.36
CA LYS A 16 -8.72 0.49 -1.55
C LYS A 16 -7.39 -0.26 -1.48
N ILE A 17 -7.40 -1.37 -0.77
CA ILE A 17 -6.34 -2.37 -0.74
C ILE A 17 -6.83 -3.56 -1.55
N VAL A 18 -6.08 -3.94 -2.59
CA VAL A 18 -6.29 -5.17 -3.33
C VAL A 18 -5.14 -6.12 -2.97
N MET A 19 -5.46 -7.28 -2.42
CA MET A 19 -4.50 -8.32 -2.07
C MET A 19 -4.67 -9.50 -3.03
N LYS A 20 -3.57 -9.90 -3.65
CA LYS A 20 -3.51 -11.04 -4.55
C LYS A 20 -2.63 -12.10 -3.91
N GLY A 21 -3.23 -13.21 -3.51
CA GLY A 21 -2.49 -14.37 -2.99
C GLY A 21 -2.30 -15.41 -4.08
N ASN A 22 -1.05 -15.80 -4.30
CA ASN A 22 -0.69 -16.91 -5.17
C ASN A 22 -0.08 -18.05 -4.34
N ALA A 23 -0.75 -19.20 -4.32
CA ALA A 23 -0.23 -20.41 -3.69
C ALA A 23 0.55 -21.20 -4.75
N GLY A 24 1.80 -21.53 -4.47
CA GLY A 24 2.55 -22.45 -5.31
C GLY A 24 1.89 -23.84 -5.31
N LYS A 25 1.84 -24.50 -6.48
CA LYS A 25 1.12 -25.78 -6.67
C LYS A 25 1.45 -26.88 -5.64
N ASN A 26 2.66 -26.86 -5.06
CA ASN A 26 3.14 -27.85 -4.08
C ASN A 26 3.58 -27.25 -2.74
N SER A 27 3.39 -25.93 -2.53
CA SER A 27 3.82 -25.27 -1.31
C SER A 27 2.60 -24.74 -0.56
N ARG A 28 2.54 -25.00 0.75
CA ARG A 28 1.64 -24.25 1.66
C ARG A 28 2.04 -22.78 1.81
N GLN A 29 3.02 -22.31 1.04
CA GLN A 29 3.45 -20.93 1.01
C GLN A 29 2.58 -20.11 0.05
N VAL A 30 2.06 -18.99 0.56
CA VAL A 30 1.24 -18.04 -0.18
C VAL A 30 1.99 -16.72 -0.22
N ASN A 31 2.36 -16.28 -1.42
CA ASN A 31 2.90 -14.94 -1.63
C ASN A 31 1.74 -13.96 -1.76
N ILE A 32 1.75 -12.91 -0.95
CA ILE A 32 0.75 -11.84 -1.00
C ILE A 32 1.35 -10.62 -1.69
N ASP A 33 0.75 -10.26 -2.83
CA ASP A 33 0.99 -9.00 -3.52
C ASP A 33 -0.09 -7.99 -3.14
N PHE A 34 0.33 -6.75 -2.85
CA PHE A 34 -0.56 -5.65 -2.51
C PHE A 34 -0.64 -4.64 -3.64
N GLU A 35 -1.83 -4.12 -3.87
CA GLU A 35 -2.08 -3.00 -4.75
C GLU A 35 -2.92 -1.97 -3.99
N PHE A 36 -2.44 -0.72 -3.98
CA PHE A 36 -3.07 0.37 -3.25
C PHE A 36 -3.67 1.35 -4.24
N LEU A 37 -4.96 1.65 -4.05
CA LEU A 37 -5.72 2.53 -4.91
C LEU A 37 -6.40 3.60 -4.07
N ILE A 38 -6.69 4.74 -4.69
CA ILE A 38 -7.47 5.83 -4.08
C ILE A 38 -8.54 6.29 -5.04
N LYS A 39 -9.60 6.86 -4.47
CA LYS A 39 -10.66 7.53 -5.20
C LYS A 39 -11.06 8.77 -4.42
N GLU A 40 -10.97 9.93 -5.08
CA GLU A 40 -11.47 11.19 -4.53
C GLU A 40 -12.94 11.39 -4.92
N LYS A 41 -13.65 12.29 -4.25
CA LYS A 41 -15.09 12.58 -4.48
C LYS A 41 -15.46 12.74 -5.96
N HIS A 42 -14.61 13.38 -6.74
CA HIS A 42 -14.86 13.67 -8.16
C HIS A 42 -14.32 12.59 -9.11
N ASP A 43 -13.61 11.58 -8.58
CA ASP A 43 -13.09 10.50 -9.40
C ASP A 43 -14.20 9.50 -9.74
N LYS A 44 -14.30 9.15 -11.02
CA LYS A 44 -15.19 8.08 -11.47
C LYS A 44 -14.69 6.69 -11.07
N PHE A 45 -13.37 6.51 -11.04
CA PHE A 45 -12.73 5.21 -10.84
C PHE A 45 -11.57 5.28 -9.84
N PHE A 46 -11.28 4.15 -9.20
CA PHE A 46 -10.08 3.99 -8.38
C PHE A 46 -8.82 4.12 -9.24
N ARG A 47 -7.83 4.87 -8.74
CA ARG A 47 -6.54 5.10 -9.40
C ARG A 47 -5.38 4.84 -8.46
N ALA A 48 -4.19 4.63 -9.01
CA ALA A 48 -2.97 4.58 -8.22
C ALA A 48 -2.74 5.93 -7.51
N PRO A 49 -2.33 5.94 -6.22
CA PRO A 49 -2.00 7.17 -5.50
C PRO A 49 -0.95 8.03 -6.21
N ILE A 50 0.04 7.38 -6.82
CA ILE A 50 1.04 8.00 -7.69
C ILE A 50 0.89 7.37 -9.07
N GLY A 51 0.17 8.05 -9.96
CA GLY A 51 0.05 7.71 -11.38
C GLY A 51 1.04 8.48 -12.27
N LEU A 52 0.99 8.24 -13.59
CA LEU A 52 1.86 8.87 -14.60
C LEU A 52 1.93 10.40 -14.50
N ASN A 53 0.80 11.03 -14.20
CA ASN A 53 0.68 12.50 -14.11
C ASN A 53 1.11 13.07 -12.74
N HIS A 54 1.52 12.21 -11.80
CA HIS A 54 1.92 12.65 -10.46
C HIS A 54 3.36 13.19 -10.49
N PRO A 55 3.68 14.34 -9.88
CA PRO A 55 5.02 14.95 -9.93
C PRO A 55 6.12 14.09 -9.31
N LYS A 56 5.76 13.05 -8.54
CA LYS A 56 6.69 12.07 -7.95
C LYS A 56 6.73 10.73 -8.69
N TYR A 57 6.09 10.61 -9.85
CA TYR A 57 6.08 9.39 -10.64
C TYR A 57 7.49 8.95 -11.07
N TRP A 58 8.34 9.90 -11.44
CA TRP A 58 9.76 9.65 -11.75
C TRP A 58 10.50 8.96 -10.59
N LYS A 59 10.14 9.28 -9.34
CA LYS A 59 10.75 8.66 -8.16
C LYS A 59 10.30 7.21 -8.03
N LEU A 60 9.04 6.93 -8.37
CA LEU A 60 8.49 5.58 -8.35
C LEU A 60 9.15 4.67 -9.39
N GLN A 61 9.45 5.19 -10.58
CA GLN A 61 10.15 4.43 -11.63
C GLN A 61 11.59 4.05 -11.25
N ARG A 62 12.24 4.81 -10.36
CA ARG A 62 13.64 4.58 -9.95
C ARG A 62 13.78 3.68 -8.72
N LEU A 63 12.68 3.28 -8.10
CA LEU A 63 12.66 2.47 -6.88
C LEU A 63 12.50 0.98 -7.22
N THR A 64 12.99 0.12 -6.33
CA THR A 64 12.70 -1.32 -6.41
C THR A 64 11.20 -1.57 -6.23
N PRO A 65 10.64 -2.66 -6.75
CA PRO A 65 9.21 -2.98 -6.63
C PRO A 65 8.67 -2.84 -5.20
N GLU A 66 9.41 -3.33 -4.19
CA GLU A 66 8.95 -3.24 -2.79
C GLU A 66 8.94 -1.80 -2.28
N LYS A 67 9.94 -0.99 -2.65
CA LYS A 67 10.00 0.43 -2.26
C LYS A 67 8.93 1.26 -2.98
N SER A 68 8.63 0.94 -4.23
CA SER A 68 7.56 1.57 -5.01
C SER A 68 6.19 1.27 -4.40
N GLN A 69 5.95 0.01 -4.03
CA GLN A 69 4.72 -0.43 -3.37
C GLN A 69 4.55 0.23 -1.99
N LEU A 70 5.63 0.36 -1.22
CA LEU A 70 5.67 1.10 0.04
C LEU A 70 5.36 2.60 -0.17
N MET A 71 5.87 3.20 -1.24
CA MET A 71 5.57 4.59 -1.58
C MET A 71 4.09 4.76 -1.95
N GLN A 72 3.50 3.83 -2.70
CA GLN A 72 2.06 3.82 -2.98
C GLN A 72 1.23 3.70 -1.68
N LEU A 73 1.63 2.83 -0.75
CA LEU A 73 0.98 2.71 0.57
C LEU A 73 0.98 4.04 1.35
N VAL A 74 2.09 4.78 1.34
CA VAL A 74 2.15 6.06 2.06
C VAL A 74 1.26 7.11 1.41
N TYR A 75 1.27 7.17 0.08
CA TYR A 75 0.49 8.16 -0.65
C TYR A 75 -0.99 7.82 -0.69
N SER A 76 -1.39 6.55 -0.50
CA SER A 76 -2.79 6.16 -0.40
C SER A 76 -3.46 6.68 0.87
N GLY A 77 -2.68 6.96 1.92
CA GLY A 77 -3.20 7.35 3.23
C GLY A 77 -3.66 6.18 4.10
N ILE A 78 -3.45 4.94 3.64
CA ILE A 78 -3.78 3.74 4.39
C ILE A 78 -2.85 3.63 5.61
N SER A 79 -3.47 3.59 6.79
CA SER A 79 -2.77 3.38 8.05
C SER A 79 -2.37 1.91 8.24
N LYS A 80 -1.41 1.67 9.13
CA LYS A 80 -1.04 0.31 9.53
C LYS A 80 -2.25 -0.50 10.02
N LYS A 81 -3.18 0.14 10.76
CA LYS A 81 -4.39 -0.52 11.28
C LYS A 81 -5.27 -1.06 10.14
N HIS A 82 -5.50 -0.25 9.11
CA HIS A 82 -6.28 -0.67 7.93
C HIS A 82 -5.61 -1.83 7.19
N LEU A 83 -4.28 -1.78 7.08
CA LEU A 83 -3.51 -2.85 6.43
C LEU A 83 -3.56 -4.15 7.24
N ASP A 84 -3.35 -4.09 8.55
CA ASP A 84 -3.44 -5.25 9.44
C ASP A 84 -4.84 -5.87 9.41
N GLU A 85 -5.88 -5.04 9.37
CA GLU A 85 -7.28 -5.46 9.25
C GLU A 85 -7.55 -6.18 7.93
N ALA A 86 -7.08 -5.61 6.80
CA ALA A 86 -7.20 -6.23 5.49
C ALA A 86 -6.44 -7.57 5.41
N VAL A 87 -5.21 -7.61 5.92
CA VAL A 87 -4.40 -8.84 5.95
C VAL A 87 -5.05 -9.91 6.81
N LYS A 88 -5.62 -9.54 7.96
CA LYS A 88 -6.33 -10.48 8.83
C LYS A 88 -7.51 -11.12 8.11
N GLU A 89 -8.35 -10.31 7.45
CA GLU A 89 -9.46 -10.82 6.66
C GLU A 89 -8.98 -11.71 5.51
N PHE A 90 -7.94 -11.28 4.79
CA PHE A 90 -7.37 -12.07 3.70
C PHE A 90 -6.95 -13.46 4.18
N LYS A 91 -6.24 -13.55 5.31
CA LYS A 91 -5.80 -14.82 5.89
C LYS A 91 -6.98 -15.69 6.33
N GLN A 92 -8.04 -15.10 6.87
CA GLN A 92 -9.27 -15.81 7.20
C GLN A 92 -9.97 -16.37 5.95
N PHE A 93 -10.05 -15.57 4.89
CA PHE A 93 -10.65 -15.98 3.62
C PHE A 93 -9.83 -17.05 2.89
N PHE A 94 -8.50 -17.00 2.98
CA PHE A 94 -7.61 -17.98 2.35
C PHE A 94 -7.63 -19.35 3.07
N GLY A 95 -7.89 -19.33 4.39
CA GLY A 95 -8.03 -20.53 5.21
C GLY A 95 -6.80 -20.85 6.05
N ALA A 96 -7.02 -21.70 7.07
CA ALA A 96 -5.97 -22.14 7.98
C ALA A 96 -4.99 -23.12 7.30
N GLY A 97 -3.73 -23.10 7.73
CA GLY A 97 -2.70 -24.05 7.27
C GLY A 97 -1.76 -23.55 6.18
N TYR A 98 -1.90 -22.30 5.73
CA TYR A 98 -0.96 -21.65 4.82
C TYR A 98 0.04 -20.77 5.59
N ILE A 99 1.28 -20.75 5.10
CA ILE A 99 2.34 -19.85 5.55
C ILE A 99 2.33 -18.65 4.59
N PHE A 100 2.03 -17.47 5.11
CA PHE A 100 1.96 -16.26 4.30
C PHE A 100 3.31 -15.56 4.30
N SER A 101 3.86 -15.34 3.12
CA SER A 101 5.00 -14.44 2.89
C SER A 101 4.48 -13.14 2.28
N ASP A 102 4.55 -12.08 3.07
CA ASP A 102 4.19 -10.74 2.63
C ASP A 102 5.38 -10.16 1.85
N ALA A 103 5.19 -9.78 0.58
CA ALA A 103 6.24 -9.12 -0.21
C ALA A 103 6.69 -7.78 0.42
N ILE A 104 5.80 -7.16 1.20
CA ILE A 104 6.09 -5.97 1.98
C ILE A 104 6.41 -6.44 3.40
N ASN A 105 7.66 -6.29 3.83
CA ASN A 105 7.98 -6.32 5.26
C ASN A 105 7.47 -5.02 5.92
N VAL A 106 6.15 -4.90 6.01
CA VAL A 106 5.41 -3.67 6.38
C VAL A 106 5.86 -3.19 7.76
N ALA A 107 6.01 -4.11 8.70
CA ALA A 107 6.31 -3.81 10.10
C ALA A 107 7.71 -3.17 10.27
N GLU A 108 8.73 -3.66 9.56
CA GLU A 108 10.08 -3.09 9.62
C GLU A 108 10.19 -1.78 8.82
N ARG A 109 9.46 -1.65 7.71
CA ARG A 109 9.63 -0.50 6.79
C ARG A 109 8.70 0.68 7.05
N VAL A 110 7.59 0.52 7.77
CA VAL A 110 6.83 1.68 8.26
C VAL A 110 7.66 2.50 9.27
N LYS A 111 8.62 1.89 9.98
CA LYS A 111 9.59 2.62 10.80
C LYS A 111 10.54 3.48 9.95
N THR A 112 11.05 2.97 8.82
CA THR A 112 11.92 3.74 7.90
C THR A 112 11.16 4.81 7.11
N LEU A 113 9.86 4.62 6.87
CA LEU A 113 8.98 5.64 6.27
C LEU A 113 8.80 6.89 7.14
N ARG A 114 8.95 6.82 8.47
CA ARG A 114 9.01 8.04 9.31
C ARG A 114 10.18 8.95 8.87
N GLY A 115 11.32 8.38 8.46
CA GLY A 115 12.45 9.12 7.91
C GLY A 115 12.18 9.74 6.54
N ILE A 116 11.35 9.10 5.71
CA ILE A 116 10.91 9.64 4.40
C ILE A 116 9.88 10.77 4.58
N ARG A 117 8.95 10.64 5.54
CA ARG A 117 8.04 11.73 5.93
C ARG A 117 8.82 12.93 6.48
N LEU A 118 9.84 12.70 7.31
CA LEU A 118 10.71 13.75 7.83
C LEU A 118 11.45 14.46 6.70
N THR A 119 12.09 13.75 5.75
CA THR A 119 12.86 14.43 4.69
C THR A 119 12.00 15.26 3.71
N ASP A 120 10.80 14.79 3.35
CA ASP A 120 9.89 15.58 2.48
C ASP A 120 9.18 16.73 3.24
N MET A 121 8.87 16.58 4.54
CA MET A 121 8.30 17.66 5.38
C MET A 121 9.37 18.69 5.77
N SER A 122 10.57 18.24 6.16
CA SER A 122 11.70 19.10 6.50
C SER A 122 12.19 19.91 5.29
N ARG A 123 12.12 19.38 4.06
CA ARG A 123 12.39 20.19 2.85
C ARG A 123 11.36 21.29 2.63
N ARG A 124 10.07 21.01 2.88
CA ARG A 124 9.01 22.02 2.74
C ARG A 124 9.14 23.12 3.78
N LEU A 125 9.59 22.80 5.00
CA LEU A 125 9.89 23.78 6.03
C LEU A 125 11.20 24.55 5.76
N ALA A 126 12.21 23.91 5.16
CA ALA A 126 13.49 24.55 4.84
C ALA A 126 13.47 25.45 3.58
N MET A 127 12.46 25.31 2.71
CA MET A 127 12.26 26.18 1.53
C MET A 127 11.27 27.34 1.80
N ALA A 128 10.81 27.50 3.04
CA ALA A 128 9.87 28.54 3.45
C ALA A 128 10.54 29.67 4.25
N VAL A 129 11.86 29.87 4.08
CA VAL A 129 12.64 30.96 4.67
C VAL A 129 13.17 31.85 3.55
#